data_AF-A0A7C1PQU3-F1
#
_entry.id   AF-A0A7C1PQU3-F1
#
_cell.length_a   1.000
_cell.length_b   1.000
_cell.length_c   1.000
_cell.angle_alpha   90.00
_cell.angle_beta   90.00
_cell.angle_gamma   90.00
#
_symmetry.space_group_name_H-M   'P 1'
#
loop_
_entity.id
_entity.type
_entity.pdbx_description
1 polymer ?
#
loop_
_entity_poly.entity_id
_entity_poly.type
_entity_poly.pdbx_seq_one_letter_code
_entity_poly.pdbx_strand_id
1 'polypeptide(L)'
;MNQKKDKSSSILTPPHEYAFYPRIINPVKFSRAVIFSAEEEVRKSKHALIESMPWTEVEIFNDPFSVSNYKSDKASVIILDDTALIVVDADKIRENNKDVVLVLLSSNDFIISSPPLITLEKFPYTAKADLVFAIDKEEFVPNNILPSAARCAEDLLNIERYSKERRFIFLIVDDEPRWFSQFLQILYNIIGQRADVMVARTFEEALKFLFGVVLESEIDNDFYLSSGHGDDVVCLIADIFFPKGNDLNSDAGKDLIRLINKYYPRIPVIIASKAREAHDLKDSAFILPKGDPGSLQTLKKYIHDFTGLGDFLIQSRAGEELFRIKDIYQMNEVLLEAEKGTKHAEILREILDKYAERDAFSTWLYMHGFRKLGDVIRPQHNRGLQLVSGLKEPIEREISRIHSTPLVIEGKKVFNLYGLLDMLQNVEPQKIQKLADNDVFSTWLDRKAFPELAEELRPIHGSGLKLKNALAQTVEKWINIYPVSYTHLT
;
A
#
# COMPACT_ATOMS: atom_id res chain seq x y z
N MET A 1 -19.88 54.26 17.46
CA MET A 1 -19.33 54.14 16.09
C MET A 1 -18.14 53.19 16.17
N ASN A 2 -18.40 51.88 16.11
CA ASN A 2 -17.37 50.85 16.28
C ASN A 2 -16.80 50.48 14.91
N GLN A 3 -15.52 50.78 14.70
CA GLN A 3 -14.74 50.27 13.58
C GLN A 3 -14.58 48.75 13.74
N LYS A 4 -15.25 48.00 12.87
CA LYS A 4 -14.89 46.61 12.58
C LYS A 4 -13.53 46.62 11.89
N LYS A 5 -12.53 46.01 12.54
CA LYS A 5 -11.26 45.65 11.90
C LYS A 5 -11.54 44.56 10.87
N ASP A 6 -11.41 44.91 9.59
CA ASP A 6 -11.19 43.96 8.52
C ASP A 6 -9.90 43.19 8.83
N LYS A 7 -10.03 41.89 9.11
CA LYS A 7 -8.93 40.93 9.03
C LYS A 7 -9.06 40.23 7.67
N SER A 8 -8.73 40.95 6.61
CA SER A 8 -8.33 40.30 5.36
C SER A 8 -6.91 39.77 5.58
N SER A 9 -6.80 38.48 5.93
CA SER A 9 -5.52 37.77 5.86
C SER A 9 -5.10 37.74 4.39
N SER A 10 -4.19 38.63 3.99
CA SER A 10 -3.53 38.55 2.70
C SER A 10 -2.79 37.21 2.64
N ILE A 11 -3.29 36.29 1.82
CA ILE A 11 -2.62 35.04 1.49
C ILE A 11 -1.38 35.45 0.69
N LEU A 12 -0.24 35.60 1.36
CA LEU A 12 1.02 35.91 0.70
C LEU A 12 1.41 34.69 -0.14
N THR A 13 1.47 34.88 -1.46
CA THR A 13 2.01 33.86 -2.35
C THR A 13 3.54 33.85 -2.16
N PRO A 14 4.17 32.69 -1.95
CA PRO A 14 5.61 32.63 -1.75
C PRO A 14 6.38 33.14 -2.98
N PRO A 15 7.57 33.74 -2.80
CA PRO A 15 8.30 34.42 -3.87
C PRO A 15 8.83 33.47 -4.96
N HIS A 16 8.96 32.18 -4.66
CA HIS A 16 9.31 31.13 -5.61
C HIS A 16 8.34 29.96 -5.42
N GLU A 17 7.94 29.31 -6.51
CA GLU A 17 7.02 28.18 -6.48
C GLU A 17 7.71 26.89 -6.93
N TYR A 18 7.38 25.80 -6.25
CA TYR A 18 7.86 24.46 -6.60
C TYR A 18 6.68 23.55 -6.94
N ALA A 19 6.86 22.68 -7.93
CA ALA A 19 5.81 21.78 -8.36
C ALA A 19 5.62 20.62 -7.35
N PHE A 20 4.37 20.38 -6.97
CA PHE A 20 3.95 19.20 -6.24
C PHE A 20 3.67 18.05 -7.23
N TYR A 21 4.29 16.90 -7.00
CA TYR A 21 4.03 15.69 -7.78
C TYR A 21 3.51 14.62 -6.83
N PRO A 22 2.18 14.42 -6.76
CA PRO A 22 1.63 13.38 -5.90
C PRO A 22 2.11 12.01 -6.37
N ARG A 23 2.26 11.09 -5.42
CA ARG A 23 2.51 9.69 -5.72
C ARG A 23 1.18 9.06 -6.14
N ILE A 24 1.14 8.51 -7.34
CA ILE A 24 -0.01 7.74 -7.82
C ILE A 24 0.42 6.28 -7.80
N ILE A 25 -0.14 5.51 -6.86
CA ILE A 25 0.18 4.09 -6.75
C ILE A 25 -0.48 3.31 -7.85
N ASN A 26 -1.80 3.45 -8.02
CA ASN A 26 -2.55 2.76 -9.07
C ASN A 26 -2.83 3.74 -10.22
N PRO A 27 -1.89 3.89 -11.18
CA PRO A 27 -2.11 4.73 -12.36
C PRO A 27 -3.27 4.24 -13.22
N VAL A 28 -3.57 2.94 -13.15
CA VAL A 28 -4.75 2.35 -13.77
C VAL A 28 -5.74 1.94 -12.68
N LYS A 29 -6.97 2.46 -12.81
CA LYS A 29 -8.10 2.12 -11.95
C LYS A 29 -9.09 1.25 -12.72
N PHE A 30 -9.66 0.24 -12.07
CA PHE A 30 -10.75 -0.52 -12.68
C PHE A 30 -12.00 0.34 -12.79
N SER A 31 -12.27 0.85 -13.98
CA SER A 31 -13.49 1.62 -14.25
C SER A 31 -14.70 0.75 -14.56
N ARG A 32 -14.50 -0.56 -14.74
CA ARG A 32 -15.53 -1.56 -15.00
C ARG A 32 -15.35 -2.75 -14.07
N ALA A 33 -16.44 -3.27 -13.53
CA ALA A 33 -16.49 -4.57 -12.87
C ALA A 33 -17.67 -5.37 -13.41
N VAL A 34 -17.41 -6.59 -13.85
CA VAL A 34 -18.45 -7.51 -14.30
C VAL A 34 -18.62 -8.59 -13.25
N ILE A 35 -19.85 -8.83 -12.81
CA ILE A 35 -20.18 -9.92 -11.91
C ILE A 35 -21.04 -10.91 -12.67
N PHE A 36 -20.60 -12.16 -12.74
CA PHE A 36 -21.41 -13.28 -13.21
C PHE A 36 -21.27 -14.44 -12.25
N SER A 37 -22.35 -14.70 -11.53
CA SER A 37 -22.39 -15.69 -10.45
C SER A 37 -23.79 -16.28 -10.39
N ALA A 38 -23.89 -17.59 -10.16
CA ALA A 38 -25.12 -18.29 -9.84
C ALA A 38 -25.61 -17.94 -8.42
N GLU A 39 -24.70 -17.61 -7.50
CA GLU A 39 -25.03 -17.18 -6.14
C GLU A 39 -25.64 -15.77 -6.09
N GLU A 40 -26.87 -15.65 -5.57
CA GLU A 40 -27.60 -14.37 -5.48
C GLU A 40 -26.91 -13.37 -4.55
N GLU A 41 -26.31 -13.84 -3.45
CA GLU A 41 -25.64 -12.98 -2.48
C GLU A 41 -24.42 -12.28 -3.10
N VAL A 42 -23.61 -12.99 -3.90
CA VAL A 42 -22.50 -12.39 -4.67
C VAL A 42 -23.00 -11.27 -5.60
N ARG A 43 -24.12 -11.50 -6.31
CA ARG A 43 -24.71 -10.48 -7.20
C ARG A 43 -25.21 -9.26 -6.42
N LYS A 44 -25.82 -9.45 -5.25
CA LYS A 44 -26.29 -8.37 -4.37
C LYS A 44 -25.13 -7.56 -3.77
N SER A 45 -23.97 -8.19 -3.57
CA SER A 45 -22.77 -7.55 -3.03
C SER A 45 -22.11 -6.50 -3.91
N LYS A 46 -22.63 -6.25 -5.13
CA LYS A 46 -22.18 -5.13 -5.97
C LYS A 46 -22.16 -3.77 -5.26
N HIS A 47 -23.06 -3.57 -4.27
CA HIS A 47 -23.15 -2.30 -3.56
C HIS A 47 -21.88 -2.01 -2.74
N ALA A 48 -21.29 -3.02 -2.12
CA ALA A 48 -20.03 -2.88 -1.40
C ALA A 48 -18.87 -2.50 -2.34
N LEU A 49 -18.88 -3.05 -3.56
CA LEU A 49 -17.91 -2.68 -4.59
C LEU A 49 -18.09 -1.23 -5.05
N ILE A 50 -19.33 -0.79 -5.30
CA ILE A 50 -19.64 0.60 -5.69
C ILE A 50 -19.24 1.59 -4.58
N GLU A 51 -19.43 1.22 -3.31
CA GLU A 51 -19.08 2.08 -2.17
C GLU A 51 -17.55 2.21 -2.00
N SER A 52 -16.82 1.11 -2.15
CA SER A 52 -15.36 1.06 -2.01
C SER A 52 -14.62 1.60 -3.24
N MET A 53 -15.19 1.44 -4.43
CA MET A 53 -14.63 1.88 -5.72
C MET A 53 -15.66 2.71 -6.49
N PRO A 54 -15.94 3.97 -6.08
CA PRO A 54 -16.99 4.80 -6.66
C PRO A 54 -16.75 5.22 -8.13
N TRP A 55 -15.54 5.03 -8.65
CA TRP A 55 -15.18 5.23 -10.05
C TRP A 55 -15.48 4.02 -10.94
N THR A 56 -15.93 2.90 -10.36
CA THR A 56 -16.18 1.64 -11.06
C THR A 56 -17.65 1.48 -11.40
N GLU A 57 -17.95 1.31 -12.69
CA GLU A 57 -19.28 0.90 -13.14
C GLU A 57 -19.42 -0.61 -13.02
N VAL A 58 -20.42 -1.08 -12.27
CA VAL A 58 -20.62 -2.50 -11.98
C VAL A 58 -21.79 -3.06 -12.80
N GLU A 59 -21.50 -4.04 -13.65
CA GLU A 59 -22.46 -4.74 -14.51
C GLU A 59 -22.67 -6.16 -14.02
N ILE A 60 -23.93 -6.62 -14.02
CA ILE A 60 -24.27 -8.02 -13.72
C ILE A 60 -24.75 -8.66 -15.01
N PHE A 61 -24.10 -9.75 -15.41
CA PHE A 61 -24.61 -10.59 -16.48
C PHE A 61 -25.37 -11.78 -15.91
N ASN A 62 -26.30 -12.30 -16.72
CA ASN A 62 -27.18 -13.40 -16.34
C ASN A 62 -26.99 -14.63 -17.24
N ASP A 63 -26.09 -14.55 -18.22
CA ASP A 63 -25.82 -15.61 -19.17
C ASP A 63 -24.32 -15.66 -19.52
N PRO A 64 -23.78 -16.87 -19.77
CA PRO A 64 -22.35 -17.05 -20.03
C PRO A 64 -21.92 -16.50 -21.39
N PHE A 65 -22.84 -16.34 -22.35
CA PHE A 65 -22.51 -15.84 -23.67
C PHE A 65 -22.14 -14.35 -23.60
N SER A 66 -22.92 -13.53 -22.90
CA SER A 66 -22.65 -12.10 -22.70
C SER A 66 -21.30 -11.88 -22.02
N VAL A 67 -20.99 -12.65 -20.97
CA VAL A 67 -19.73 -12.55 -20.23
C VAL A 67 -18.54 -12.96 -21.10
N SER A 68 -18.66 -14.08 -21.82
CA SER A 68 -17.60 -14.60 -22.69
C SER A 68 -17.29 -13.67 -23.87
N ASN A 69 -18.28 -12.86 -24.29
CA ASN A 69 -18.13 -11.84 -25.33
C ASN A 69 -17.91 -10.43 -24.76
N TYR A 70 -17.67 -10.30 -23.44
CA TYR A 70 -17.42 -9.00 -22.82
C TYR A 70 -16.25 -8.31 -23.51
N LYS A 71 -16.43 -7.02 -23.79
CA LYS A 71 -15.42 -6.17 -24.43
C LYS A 71 -15.47 -4.77 -23.86
N SER A 72 -14.32 -4.28 -23.43
CA SER A 72 -14.11 -2.95 -22.88
C SER A 72 -12.75 -2.43 -23.32
N ASP A 73 -12.70 -1.13 -23.65
CA ASP A 73 -11.46 -0.39 -23.87
C ASP A 73 -10.83 0.07 -22.53
N LYS A 74 -11.56 -0.10 -21.43
CA LYS A 74 -11.11 0.28 -20.09
C LYS A 74 -10.71 -0.93 -19.26
N ALA A 75 -9.82 -0.70 -18.29
CA ALA A 75 -9.41 -1.73 -17.34
C ALA A 75 -10.61 -2.26 -16.55
N SER A 76 -10.70 -3.58 -16.46
CA SER A 76 -11.88 -4.30 -15.97
C SER A 76 -11.51 -5.46 -15.06
N VAL A 77 -12.31 -5.69 -14.01
CA VAL A 77 -12.30 -6.94 -13.25
C VAL A 77 -13.54 -7.75 -13.58
N ILE A 78 -13.39 -9.07 -13.78
CA ILE A 78 -14.52 -9.98 -13.94
C ILE A 78 -14.52 -10.96 -12.77
N ILE A 79 -15.60 -10.91 -11.99
CA ILE A 79 -15.82 -11.68 -10.78
C ILE A 79 -16.77 -12.82 -11.10
N LEU A 80 -16.29 -14.04 -10.88
CA LEU A 80 -16.94 -15.30 -11.26
C LEU A 80 -17.01 -16.20 -10.03
N ASP A 81 -18.11 -16.95 -9.88
CA ASP A 81 -18.13 -18.07 -8.94
C ASP A 81 -17.72 -19.39 -9.62
N ASP A 82 -17.71 -20.48 -8.84
CA ASP A 82 -17.34 -21.82 -9.33
C ASP A 82 -18.18 -22.25 -10.55
N THR A 83 -19.50 -21.99 -10.53
CA THR A 83 -20.40 -22.38 -11.62
C THR A 83 -20.15 -21.53 -12.87
N ALA A 84 -19.95 -20.23 -12.68
CA ALA A 84 -19.68 -19.28 -13.74
C ALA A 84 -18.36 -19.56 -14.45
N LEU A 85 -17.28 -19.80 -13.71
CA LEU A 85 -15.94 -20.01 -14.28
C LEU A 85 -15.87 -21.29 -15.13
N ILE A 86 -16.67 -22.31 -14.81
CA ILE A 86 -16.80 -23.53 -15.62
C ILE A 86 -17.34 -23.19 -17.02
N VAL A 87 -18.38 -22.36 -17.10
CA VAL A 87 -19.15 -22.15 -18.34
C VAL A 87 -18.67 -21.00 -19.22
N VAL A 88 -17.83 -20.09 -18.71
CA VAL A 88 -17.30 -18.97 -19.51
C VAL A 88 -16.05 -19.35 -20.32
N ASP A 89 -15.89 -18.66 -21.44
CA ASP A 89 -14.69 -18.70 -22.29
C ASP A 89 -13.70 -17.63 -21.84
N ALA A 90 -12.80 -18.01 -20.92
CA ALA A 90 -11.81 -17.11 -20.32
C ALA A 90 -10.76 -16.61 -21.33
N ASP A 91 -10.40 -17.43 -22.31
CA ASP A 91 -9.42 -17.06 -23.33
C ASP A 91 -10.00 -15.99 -24.24
N LYS A 92 -11.25 -16.16 -24.68
CA LYS A 92 -11.95 -15.15 -25.47
C LYS A 92 -12.11 -13.83 -24.72
N ILE A 93 -12.37 -13.86 -23.41
CA ILE A 93 -12.39 -12.65 -22.58
C ILE A 93 -11.04 -11.94 -22.63
N ARG A 94 -9.93 -12.65 -22.44
CA ARG A 94 -8.57 -12.08 -22.48
C ARG A 94 -8.19 -11.57 -23.87
N GLU A 95 -8.61 -12.25 -24.93
CA GLU A 95 -8.41 -11.79 -26.31
C GLU A 95 -9.17 -10.50 -26.60
N ASN A 96 -10.38 -10.35 -26.08
CA ASN A 96 -11.22 -9.17 -26.28
C ASN A 96 -10.78 -7.95 -25.46
N ASN A 97 -10.12 -8.18 -24.33
CA ASN A 97 -9.83 -7.15 -23.33
C ASN A 97 -8.35 -7.16 -22.98
N LYS A 98 -7.66 -6.06 -23.29
CA LYS A 98 -6.25 -5.93 -22.94
C LYS A 98 -6.09 -6.02 -21.42
N ASP A 99 -6.70 -5.09 -20.67
CA ASP A 99 -6.51 -4.97 -19.22
C ASP A 99 -7.68 -5.56 -18.46
N VAL A 100 -7.73 -6.89 -18.42
CA VAL A 100 -8.72 -7.65 -17.66
C VAL A 100 -8.05 -8.57 -16.65
N VAL A 101 -8.66 -8.69 -15.47
CA VAL A 101 -8.30 -9.69 -14.46
C VAL A 101 -9.54 -10.50 -14.08
N LEU A 102 -9.40 -11.81 -14.10
CA LEU A 102 -10.43 -12.78 -13.75
C LEU A 102 -10.26 -13.24 -12.30
N VAL A 103 -11.29 -13.02 -11.49
CA VAL A 103 -11.33 -13.38 -10.07
C VAL A 103 -12.35 -14.49 -9.86
N LEU A 104 -11.91 -15.60 -9.26
CA LEU A 104 -12.79 -16.65 -8.75
C LEU A 104 -13.15 -16.37 -7.30
N LEU A 105 -14.44 -16.29 -7.00
CA LEU A 105 -14.99 -16.39 -5.65
C LEU A 105 -15.51 -17.82 -5.46
N SER A 106 -14.78 -18.63 -4.71
CA SER A 106 -15.12 -20.03 -4.50
C SER A 106 -15.75 -20.23 -3.12
N SER A 107 -16.87 -20.95 -3.09
CA SER A 107 -17.47 -21.48 -1.85
C SER A 107 -17.10 -22.95 -1.61
N ASN A 108 -16.29 -23.53 -2.49
CA ASN A 108 -15.80 -24.90 -2.37
C ASN A 108 -14.66 -25.02 -1.34
N ASP A 109 -14.93 -25.70 -0.22
CA ASP A 109 -13.97 -25.93 0.87
C ASP A 109 -12.62 -26.48 0.42
N PHE A 110 -12.61 -27.35 -0.59
CA PHE A 110 -11.37 -27.92 -1.11
C PHE A 110 -10.54 -26.88 -1.83
N ILE A 111 -11.15 -26.05 -2.69
CA ILE A 111 -10.45 -25.00 -3.45
C ILE A 111 -9.86 -23.95 -2.51
N ILE A 112 -10.60 -23.57 -1.47
CA ILE A 112 -10.21 -22.49 -0.57
C ILE A 112 -9.23 -22.91 0.54
N SER A 113 -9.02 -24.21 0.74
CA SER A 113 -8.17 -24.78 1.79
C SER A 113 -7.05 -25.68 1.26
N SER A 114 -6.83 -25.72 -0.06
CA SER A 114 -5.81 -26.59 -0.65
C SER A 114 -4.80 -25.81 -1.49
N PRO A 115 -3.55 -26.32 -1.57
CA PRO A 115 -2.55 -25.86 -2.52
C PRO A 115 -3.05 -25.73 -3.96
N PRO A 116 -2.47 -24.81 -4.77
CA PRO A 116 -2.83 -24.63 -6.18
C PRO A 116 -2.77 -25.91 -7.02
N LEU A 117 -1.70 -26.70 -6.90
CA LEU A 117 -1.48 -27.90 -7.71
C LEU A 117 -2.57 -28.97 -7.48
N ILE A 118 -2.87 -29.27 -6.22
CA ILE A 118 -3.91 -30.25 -5.85
C ILE A 118 -5.30 -29.75 -6.29
N THR A 119 -5.53 -28.44 -6.12
CA THR A 119 -6.76 -27.79 -6.57
C THR A 119 -6.94 -27.93 -8.07
N LEU A 120 -5.87 -27.73 -8.84
CA LEU A 120 -5.88 -27.82 -10.29
C LEU A 120 -6.17 -29.24 -10.79
N GLU A 121 -5.61 -30.26 -10.14
CA GLU A 121 -5.87 -31.67 -10.49
C GLU A 121 -7.35 -32.04 -10.35
N LYS A 122 -7.99 -31.58 -9.27
CA LYS A 122 -9.39 -31.92 -8.96
C LYS A 122 -10.39 -30.99 -9.65
N PHE A 123 -10.03 -29.71 -9.81
CA PHE A 123 -10.87 -28.66 -10.38
C PHE A 123 -10.09 -27.87 -11.45
N PRO A 124 -9.90 -28.44 -12.65
CA PRO A 124 -9.06 -27.83 -13.70
C PRO A 124 -9.50 -26.44 -14.16
N TYR A 125 -10.78 -26.09 -13.98
CA TYR A 125 -11.31 -24.78 -14.35
C TYR A 125 -10.71 -23.64 -13.50
N THR A 126 -10.13 -23.92 -12.34
CA THR A 126 -9.49 -22.90 -11.49
C THR A 126 -8.30 -22.23 -12.18
N ALA A 127 -7.64 -22.90 -13.13
CA ALA A 127 -6.58 -22.32 -13.97
C ALA A 127 -7.06 -21.13 -14.82
N LYS A 128 -8.37 -20.98 -15.02
CA LYS A 128 -8.92 -19.85 -15.76
C LYS A 128 -8.86 -18.55 -14.97
N ALA A 129 -8.77 -18.60 -13.64
CA ALA A 129 -8.73 -17.41 -12.79
C ALA A 129 -7.30 -16.93 -12.55
N ASP A 130 -7.12 -15.61 -12.51
CA ASP A 130 -5.84 -14.99 -12.14
C ASP A 130 -5.70 -14.91 -10.61
N LEU A 131 -6.83 -14.74 -9.90
CA LEU A 131 -6.90 -14.74 -8.44
C LEU A 131 -8.07 -15.59 -7.94
N VAL A 132 -7.89 -16.24 -6.79
CA VAL A 132 -8.92 -17.07 -6.14
C VAL A 132 -9.14 -16.57 -4.73
N PHE A 133 -10.39 -16.32 -4.37
CA PHE A 133 -10.81 -15.87 -3.05
C PHE A 133 -11.87 -16.80 -2.48
N ALA A 134 -11.88 -16.93 -1.15
CA ALA A 134 -12.89 -17.68 -0.42
C ALA A 134 -14.13 -16.83 -0.17
N ILE A 135 -15.30 -17.43 -0.33
CA ILE A 135 -16.58 -16.86 0.10
C ILE A 135 -17.42 -17.91 0.84
N ASP A 136 -18.18 -17.46 1.83
CA ASP A 136 -19.24 -18.25 2.48
C ASP A 136 -20.31 -17.30 3.06
N LYS A 137 -21.25 -17.85 3.83
CA LYS A 137 -22.35 -17.07 4.43
C LYS A 137 -22.05 -16.56 5.85
N GLU A 138 -20.93 -16.96 6.45
CA GLU A 138 -20.63 -16.74 7.87
C GLU A 138 -19.33 -15.95 8.06
N GLU A 139 -18.19 -16.51 7.64
CA GLU A 139 -16.86 -15.95 7.86
C GLU A 139 -16.39 -15.09 6.67
N PHE A 140 -16.65 -15.51 5.43
CA PHE A 140 -16.18 -14.87 4.19
C PHE A 140 -17.35 -14.28 3.40
N VAL A 141 -18.15 -13.44 4.05
CA VAL A 141 -19.34 -12.83 3.44
C VAL A 141 -18.94 -12.03 2.18
N PRO A 142 -19.57 -12.26 1.00
CA PRO A 142 -19.19 -11.62 -0.26
C PRO A 142 -19.10 -10.08 -0.19
N ASN A 143 -19.98 -9.42 0.58
CA ASN A 143 -19.91 -7.96 0.80
C ASN A 143 -18.54 -7.48 1.29
N ASN A 144 -17.85 -8.27 2.10
CA ASN A 144 -16.56 -7.92 2.68
C ASN A 144 -15.39 -8.33 1.77
N ILE A 145 -15.58 -9.41 1.00
CA ILE A 145 -14.54 -10.00 0.16
C ILE A 145 -14.42 -9.28 -1.19
N LEU A 146 -15.55 -8.98 -1.85
CA LEU A 146 -15.56 -8.37 -3.20
C LEU A 146 -14.67 -7.12 -3.32
N PRO A 147 -14.76 -6.13 -2.40
CA PRO A 147 -13.89 -4.95 -2.44
C PRO A 147 -12.40 -5.29 -2.41
N SER A 148 -12.00 -6.20 -1.52
CA SER A 148 -10.59 -6.59 -1.37
C SER A 148 -10.09 -7.40 -2.56
N ALA A 149 -10.95 -8.26 -3.13
CA ALA A 149 -10.64 -9.05 -4.31
C ALA A 149 -10.47 -8.17 -5.55
N ALA A 150 -11.40 -7.23 -5.78
CA ALA A 150 -11.31 -6.27 -6.87
C ALA A 150 -10.09 -5.36 -6.74
N ARG A 151 -9.78 -4.93 -5.51
CA ARG A 151 -8.58 -4.14 -5.22
C ARG A 151 -7.29 -4.93 -5.45
N CYS A 152 -7.21 -6.18 -5.00
CA CYS A 152 -6.06 -7.05 -5.25
C CYS A 152 -5.85 -7.32 -6.74
N ALA A 153 -6.95 -7.47 -7.50
CA ALA A 153 -6.89 -7.56 -8.95
C ALA A 153 -6.38 -6.25 -9.61
N GLU A 154 -6.73 -5.08 -9.06
CA GLU A 154 -6.25 -3.79 -9.56
C GLU A 154 -4.74 -3.66 -9.29
N ASP A 155 -4.32 -4.04 -8.09
CA ASP A 155 -2.91 -4.06 -7.68
C ASP A 155 -2.11 -5.02 -8.59
N LEU A 156 -2.61 -6.24 -8.84
CA LEU A 156 -1.99 -7.21 -9.76
C LEU A 156 -1.79 -6.63 -11.17
N LEU A 157 -2.84 -6.05 -11.77
CA LEU A 157 -2.74 -5.43 -13.09
C LEU A 157 -1.68 -4.32 -13.11
N ASN A 158 -1.66 -3.48 -12.08
CA ASN A 158 -0.72 -2.37 -12.01
C ASN A 158 0.72 -2.86 -11.82
N ILE A 159 0.92 -3.88 -10.97
CA ILE A 159 2.22 -4.52 -10.73
C ILE A 159 2.76 -5.12 -12.04
N GLU A 160 1.96 -5.90 -12.76
CA GLU A 160 2.44 -6.62 -13.94
C GLU A 160 2.66 -5.73 -15.16
N ARG A 161 1.89 -4.64 -15.31
CA ARG A 161 1.83 -3.90 -16.59
C ARG A 161 2.12 -2.42 -16.49
N TYR A 162 1.97 -1.83 -15.31
CA TYR A 162 2.01 -0.38 -15.13
C TYR A 162 3.06 0.07 -14.08
N SER A 163 4.00 -0.81 -13.73
CA SER A 163 5.16 -0.56 -12.85
C SER A 163 6.31 0.18 -13.55
N LYS A 164 6.07 1.39 -14.08
CA LYS A 164 7.13 2.21 -14.68
C LYS A 164 8.03 2.89 -13.65
N GLU A 165 7.45 3.19 -12.50
CA GLU A 165 8.13 3.79 -11.35
C GLU A 165 8.13 2.76 -10.24
N ARG A 166 9.03 2.96 -9.28
CA ARG A 166 9.13 2.12 -8.11
C ARG A 166 7.79 2.00 -7.37
N ARG A 167 7.41 0.76 -7.05
CA ARG A 167 6.22 0.45 -6.28
C ARG A 167 6.59 0.09 -4.85
N PHE A 168 5.59 0.08 -3.98
CA PHE A 168 5.74 -0.36 -2.60
C PHE A 168 4.76 -1.48 -2.41
N ILE A 169 5.28 -2.69 -2.31
CA ILE A 169 4.48 -3.90 -2.40
C ILE A 169 4.58 -4.66 -1.09
N PHE A 170 3.43 -5.02 -0.53
CA PHE A 170 3.32 -6.08 0.46
C PHE A 170 3.23 -7.39 -0.31
N LEU A 171 4.26 -8.23 -0.20
CA LEU A 171 4.23 -9.57 -0.75
C LEU A 171 3.62 -10.50 0.30
N ILE A 172 2.50 -11.11 -0.05
CA ILE A 172 1.85 -12.16 0.74
C ILE A 172 2.16 -13.51 0.11
N VAL A 173 2.64 -14.46 0.92
CA VAL A 173 2.89 -15.84 0.48
C VAL A 173 2.13 -16.82 1.36
N ASP A 174 1.01 -17.33 0.83
CA ASP A 174 0.14 -18.30 1.49
C ASP A 174 -0.63 -19.08 0.43
N ASP A 175 -0.69 -20.40 0.57
CA ASP A 175 -1.29 -21.28 -0.43
C ASP A 175 -2.82 -21.43 -0.27
N GLU A 176 -3.38 -21.09 0.90
CA GLU A 176 -4.80 -21.18 1.22
C GLU A 176 -5.56 -19.87 0.90
N PRO A 177 -6.45 -19.86 -0.11
CA PRO A 177 -7.27 -18.68 -0.44
C PRO A 177 -8.05 -18.11 0.73
N ARG A 178 -8.55 -18.99 1.60
CA ARG A 178 -9.30 -18.61 2.79
C ARG A 178 -8.53 -17.63 3.69
N TRP A 179 -7.23 -17.86 3.89
CA TRP A 179 -6.45 -17.05 4.80
C TRP A 179 -6.27 -15.62 4.30
N PHE A 180 -5.77 -15.45 3.07
CA PHE A 180 -5.56 -14.11 2.54
C PHE A 180 -6.87 -13.37 2.21
N SER A 181 -7.96 -14.08 1.93
CA SER A 181 -9.28 -13.47 1.69
C SER A 181 -9.79 -12.67 2.89
N GLN A 182 -9.58 -13.19 4.11
CA GLN A 182 -9.89 -12.48 5.35
C GLN A 182 -8.82 -11.44 5.67
N PHE A 183 -7.56 -11.79 5.50
CA PHE A 183 -6.43 -10.94 5.88
C PHE A 183 -6.34 -9.64 5.06
N LEU A 184 -6.64 -9.70 3.76
CA LEU A 184 -6.52 -8.55 2.87
C LEU A 184 -7.40 -7.36 3.28
N GLN A 185 -8.60 -7.61 3.83
CA GLN A 185 -9.45 -6.54 4.34
C GLN A 185 -8.76 -5.76 5.46
N ILE A 186 -8.17 -6.49 6.40
CA ILE A 186 -7.40 -5.91 7.52
C ILE A 186 -6.19 -5.16 6.97
N LEU A 187 -5.42 -5.79 6.08
CA LEU A 187 -4.20 -5.20 5.54
C LEU A 187 -4.50 -3.90 4.78
N TYR A 188 -5.52 -3.88 3.92
CA TYR A 188 -5.91 -2.68 3.17
C TYR A 188 -6.37 -1.53 4.08
N ASN A 189 -7.01 -1.84 5.21
CA ASN A 189 -7.35 -0.85 6.23
C ASN A 189 -6.11 -0.27 6.94
N ILE A 190 -5.02 -1.05 7.05
CA ILE A 190 -3.76 -0.58 7.64
C ILE A 190 -2.97 0.26 6.63
N ILE A 191 -2.78 -0.25 5.41
CA ILE A 191 -1.88 0.38 4.42
C ILE A 191 -2.55 1.53 3.66
N GLY A 192 -3.88 1.66 3.73
CA GLY A 192 -4.62 2.72 3.05
C GLY A 192 -4.41 2.62 1.54
N GLN A 193 -4.05 3.71 0.87
CA GLN A 193 -3.66 3.74 -0.56
C GLN A 193 -2.15 3.98 -0.73
N ARG A 194 -1.31 3.53 0.20
CA ARG A 194 0.14 3.80 0.22
C ARG A 194 1.03 2.64 -0.27
N ALA A 195 0.45 1.47 -0.48
CA ALA A 195 1.11 0.31 -1.03
C ALA A 195 0.13 -0.59 -1.77
N ASP A 196 0.68 -1.42 -2.63
CA ASP A 196 -0.01 -2.52 -3.32
C ASP A 196 0.17 -3.82 -2.57
N VAL A 197 -0.66 -4.80 -2.92
CA VAL A 197 -0.49 -6.18 -2.46
C VAL A 197 -0.27 -7.13 -3.64
N MET A 198 0.77 -7.95 -3.55
CA MET A 198 0.99 -9.11 -4.40
C MET A 198 0.74 -10.37 -3.60
N VAL A 199 -0.05 -11.30 -4.12
CA VAL A 199 -0.27 -12.63 -3.52
C VAL A 199 0.45 -13.68 -4.36
N ALA A 200 1.26 -14.49 -3.71
CA ALA A 200 1.84 -15.70 -4.26
C ALA A 200 1.39 -16.90 -3.40
N ARG A 201 1.20 -18.06 -4.04
CA ARG A 201 0.68 -19.28 -3.42
C ARG A 201 1.70 -20.43 -3.41
N THR A 202 2.86 -20.23 -4.01
CA THR A 202 3.95 -21.20 -4.06
C THR A 202 5.31 -20.51 -3.91
N PHE A 203 6.34 -21.28 -3.58
CA PHE A 203 7.71 -20.79 -3.55
C PHE A 203 8.18 -20.28 -4.91
N GLU A 204 7.82 -20.97 -5.98
CA GLU A 204 8.17 -20.61 -7.36
C GLU A 204 7.51 -19.30 -7.80
N GLU A 205 6.25 -19.06 -7.43
CA GLU A 205 5.59 -17.77 -7.68
C GLU A 205 6.28 -16.63 -6.92
N ALA A 206 6.65 -16.87 -5.65
CA ALA A 206 7.39 -15.89 -4.85
C ALA A 206 8.79 -15.59 -5.44
N LEU A 207 9.53 -16.61 -5.88
CA LEU A 207 10.83 -16.43 -6.55
C LEU A 207 10.68 -15.68 -7.87
N LYS A 208 9.69 -16.04 -8.68
CA LYS A 208 9.45 -15.40 -9.97
C LYS A 208 9.13 -13.92 -9.77
N PHE A 209 8.31 -13.61 -8.76
CA PHE A 209 7.98 -12.24 -8.43
C PHE A 209 9.18 -11.46 -7.91
N LEU A 210 9.92 -11.99 -6.92
CA LEU A 210 11.03 -11.28 -6.28
C LEU A 210 12.25 -11.12 -7.19
N PHE A 211 12.62 -12.19 -7.87
CA PHE A 211 13.91 -12.34 -8.54
C PHE A 211 13.80 -12.55 -10.05
N GLY A 212 12.59 -12.75 -10.59
CA GLY A 212 12.40 -13.04 -12.01
C GLY A 212 12.76 -14.47 -12.43
N VAL A 213 12.96 -15.38 -11.47
CA VAL A 213 13.44 -16.75 -11.72
C VAL A 213 12.54 -17.79 -11.06
N VAL A 214 12.63 -19.05 -11.51
CA VAL A 214 11.80 -20.13 -10.96
C VAL A 214 12.56 -20.95 -9.93
N LEU A 215 13.89 -21.04 -10.05
CA LEU A 215 14.74 -21.80 -9.14
C LEU A 215 15.69 -20.88 -8.37
N GLU A 216 15.93 -21.21 -7.09
CA GLU A 216 16.89 -20.46 -6.25
C GLU A 216 18.30 -20.42 -6.87
N SER A 217 18.72 -21.50 -7.54
CA SER A 217 20.02 -21.59 -8.20
C SER A 217 20.19 -20.64 -9.38
N GLU A 218 19.10 -20.07 -9.90
CA GLU A 218 19.10 -19.12 -11.02
C GLU A 218 19.24 -17.66 -10.54
N ILE A 219 19.20 -17.39 -9.23
CA ILE A 219 19.35 -16.04 -8.70
C ILE A 219 20.76 -15.53 -8.97
N ASP A 220 20.86 -14.54 -9.85
CA ASP A 220 22.11 -13.84 -10.15
C ASP A 220 22.42 -12.78 -9.07
N ASN A 221 23.53 -12.94 -8.37
CA ASN A 221 23.93 -12.03 -7.28
C ASN A 221 24.19 -10.60 -7.73
N ASP A 222 24.53 -10.38 -9.00
CA ASP A 222 24.89 -9.07 -9.53
C ASP A 222 23.70 -8.35 -10.18
N PHE A 223 22.71 -9.11 -10.67
CA PHE A 223 21.58 -8.55 -11.44
C PHE A 223 20.20 -8.69 -10.77
N TYR A 224 20.10 -9.36 -9.61
CA TYR A 224 18.82 -9.62 -8.95
C TYR A 224 17.94 -8.37 -8.71
N LEU A 225 18.56 -7.20 -8.48
CA LEU A 225 17.84 -5.94 -8.27
C LEU A 225 17.00 -5.49 -9.48
N SER A 226 17.36 -5.94 -10.69
CA SER A 226 16.69 -5.57 -11.94
C SER A 226 15.84 -6.69 -12.56
N SER A 227 15.95 -7.92 -12.06
CA SER A 227 15.33 -9.10 -12.68
C SER A 227 13.89 -9.35 -12.24
N GLY A 228 13.51 -8.86 -11.06
CA GLY A 228 12.15 -8.99 -10.52
C GLY A 228 11.74 -7.76 -9.70
N HIS A 229 10.70 -7.92 -8.89
CA HIS A 229 10.08 -6.87 -8.07
C HIS A 229 10.58 -6.84 -6.62
N GLY A 230 11.61 -7.61 -6.26
CA GLY A 230 12.10 -7.62 -4.88
C GLY A 230 12.60 -6.26 -4.38
N ASP A 231 13.02 -5.36 -5.28
CA ASP A 231 13.32 -4.00 -4.88
C ASP A 231 12.07 -3.14 -4.57
N ASP A 232 10.90 -3.48 -5.11
CA ASP A 232 9.63 -2.82 -4.83
C ASP A 232 8.97 -3.32 -3.52
N VAL A 233 9.43 -4.45 -2.97
CA VAL A 233 8.83 -5.02 -1.77
C VAL A 233 9.25 -4.24 -0.51
N VAL A 234 8.27 -3.96 0.34
CA VAL A 234 8.44 -3.25 1.63
C VAL A 234 8.00 -4.05 2.83
N CYS A 235 7.36 -5.19 2.62
CA CYS A 235 7.10 -6.17 3.66
C CYS A 235 6.81 -7.52 3.02
N LEU A 236 7.38 -8.58 3.60
CA LEU A 236 6.98 -9.95 3.32
C LEU A 236 6.06 -10.42 4.44
N ILE A 237 4.91 -10.98 4.08
CA ILE A 237 3.99 -11.66 4.99
C ILE A 237 3.84 -13.08 4.49
N ALA A 238 4.31 -14.08 5.24
CA ALA A 238 4.34 -15.46 4.76
C ALA A 238 3.91 -16.46 5.83
N ASP A 239 3.28 -17.57 5.42
CA ASP A 239 3.25 -18.78 6.23
C ASP A 239 4.62 -19.49 6.18
N ILE A 240 4.85 -20.42 7.09
CA ILE A 240 6.03 -21.28 7.13
C ILE A 240 5.90 -22.42 6.15
N PHE A 241 4.70 -23.00 6.10
CA PHE A 241 4.39 -24.15 5.27
C PHE A 241 3.58 -23.68 4.08
N PHE A 242 4.17 -23.82 2.91
CA PHE A 242 3.50 -23.70 1.62
C PHE A 242 4.25 -24.54 0.60
N PRO A 243 3.66 -24.82 -0.58
CA PRO A 243 4.27 -25.70 -1.57
C PRO A 243 5.58 -25.18 -2.15
N LYS A 244 6.54 -26.09 -2.32
CA LYS A 244 7.78 -25.91 -3.08
C LYS A 244 7.97 -27.12 -4.00
N GLY A 245 7.84 -26.90 -5.30
CA GLY A 245 7.75 -27.97 -6.29
C GLY A 245 6.60 -28.93 -5.96
N ASN A 246 6.93 -30.22 -5.81
CA ASN A 246 5.95 -31.25 -5.47
C ASN A 246 5.81 -31.49 -3.95
N ASP A 247 6.59 -30.80 -3.12
CA ASP A 247 6.48 -30.92 -1.67
C ASP A 247 5.49 -29.89 -1.11
N LEU A 248 4.33 -30.39 -0.70
CA LEU A 248 3.20 -29.60 -0.21
C LEU A 248 3.40 -29.12 1.24
N ASN A 249 4.26 -29.80 2.01
CA ASN A 249 4.52 -29.49 3.42
C ASN A 249 5.98 -29.07 3.62
N SER A 250 6.53 -28.37 2.63
CA SER A 250 7.91 -27.92 2.68
C SER A 250 8.08 -26.76 3.68
N ASP A 251 9.28 -26.63 4.25
CA ASP A 251 9.72 -25.48 5.04
C ASP A 251 10.01 -24.24 4.14
N ALA A 252 9.26 -24.06 3.04
CA ALA A 252 9.52 -23.02 2.03
C ALA A 252 9.55 -21.60 2.60
N GLY A 253 8.77 -21.33 3.66
CA GLY A 253 8.82 -20.04 4.35
C GLY A 253 10.19 -19.76 4.95
N LYS A 254 10.86 -20.76 5.54
CA LYS A 254 12.23 -20.60 6.09
C LYS A 254 13.22 -20.27 4.98
N ASP A 255 13.12 -20.96 3.84
CA ASP A 255 13.96 -20.71 2.68
C ASP A 255 13.75 -19.31 2.11
N LEU A 256 12.49 -18.88 1.98
CA LEU A 256 12.16 -17.57 1.46
C LEU A 256 12.69 -16.47 2.38
N ILE A 257 12.54 -16.62 3.70
CA ILE A 257 13.04 -15.67 4.69
C ILE A 257 14.56 -15.59 4.65
N ARG A 258 15.25 -16.73 4.52
CA ARG A 258 16.70 -16.77 4.33
C ARG A 258 17.13 -15.98 3.08
N LEU A 259 16.41 -16.14 1.97
CA LEU A 259 16.69 -15.40 0.74
C LEU A 259 16.44 -13.90 0.90
N ILE A 260 15.32 -13.50 1.50
CA ILE A 260 15.05 -12.08 1.78
C ILE A 260 16.12 -11.48 2.68
N ASN A 261 16.52 -12.15 3.77
CA ASN A 261 17.57 -11.64 4.65
C ASN A 261 18.94 -11.51 3.97
N LYS A 262 19.21 -12.34 2.95
CA LYS A 262 20.45 -12.29 2.19
C LYS A 262 20.44 -11.16 1.14
N TYR A 263 19.39 -11.07 0.34
CA TYR A 263 19.33 -10.19 -0.83
C TYR A 263 18.63 -8.86 -0.56
N TYR A 264 17.67 -8.85 0.35
CA TYR A 264 16.85 -7.69 0.68
C TYR A 264 16.72 -7.50 2.21
N PRO A 265 17.83 -7.33 2.96
CA PRO A 265 17.84 -7.27 4.42
C PRO A 265 17.03 -6.10 5.03
N ARG A 266 16.59 -5.17 4.18
CA ARG A 266 15.68 -4.08 4.55
C ARG A 266 14.23 -4.50 4.73
N ILE A 267 13.81 -5.60 4.11
CA ILE A 267 12.39 -5.98 4.08
C ILE A 267 12.03 -6.60 5.42
N PRO A 268 11.14 -5.97 6.22
CA PRO A 268 10.59 -6.61 7.40
C PRO A 268 9.76 -7.83 7.01
N VAL A 269 9.90 -8.89 7.80
CA VAL A 269 9.19 -10.15 7.61
C VAL A 269 8.17 -10.34 8.73
N ILE A 270 6.94 -10.65 8.34
CA ILE A 270 5.86 -11.10 9.21
C ILE A 270 5.59 -12.57 8.91
N ILE A 271 5.74 -13.43 9.91
CA ILE A 271 5.34 -14.82 9.81
C ILE A 271 3.93 -14.94 10.37
N ALA A 272 2.98 -15.18 9.48
CA ALA A 272 1.63 -15.50 9.88
C ALA A 272 1.51 -17.03 9.95
N SER A 273 1.66 -17.63 11.12
CA SER A 273 1.56 -19.08 11.28
C SER A 273 1.06 -19.50 12.66
N LYS A 274 0.44 -20.67 12.75
CA LYS A 274 0.09 -21.34 14.03
C LYS A 274 1.17 -22.35 14.47
N ALA A 275 2.16 -22.61 13.60
CA ALA A 275 3.22 -23.57 13.83
C ALA A 275 4.12 -23.16 15.00
N ARG A 276 4.54 -24.12 15.82
CA ARG A 276 5.46 -23.84 16.95
C ARG A 276 6.85 -23.47 16.43
N GLU A 277 7.22 -24.03 15.29
CA GLU A 277 8.43 -23.80 14.51
C GLU A 277 8.60 -22.31 14.12
N ALA A 278 7.50 -21.54 14.09
CA ALA A 278 7.58 -20.09 13.92
C ALA A 278 8.42 -19.43 15.00
N HIS A 279 8.39 -19.95 16.22
CA HIS A 279 9.12 -19.37 17.35
C HIS A 279 10.64 -19.45 17.20
N ASP A 280 11.15 -20.33 16.35
CA ASP A 280 12.58 -20.43 16.06
C ASP A 280 13.06 -19.25 15.17
N LEU A 281 12.13 -18.50 14.57
CA LEU A 281 12.41 -17.39 13.67
C LEU A 281 12.19 -16.01 14.31
N LYS A 282 11.94 -15.94 15.63
CA LYS A 282 11.65 -14.67 16.35
C LYS A 282 12.71 -13.59 16.18
N ASP A 283 13.96 -13.98 16.01
CA ASP A 283 15.07 -13.03 15.87
C ASP A 283 15.15 -12.45 14.44
N SER A 284 14.46 -13.06 13.48
CA SER A 284 14.51 -12.70 12.06
C SER A 284 13.16 -12.21 11.50
N ALA A 285 12.06 -12.37 12.25
CA ALA A 285 10.72 -12.02 11.81
C ALA A 285 9.77 -11.72 12.97
N PHE A 286 8.75 -10.91 12.70
CA PHE A 286 7.63 -10.72 13.60
C PHE A 286 6.61 -11.85 13.46
N ILE A 287 6.27 -12.50 14.56
CA ILE A 287 5.31 -13.61 14.54
C ILE A 287 3.90 -13.08 14.79
N LEU A 288 3.03 -13.30 13.81
CA LEU A 288 1.61 -13.05 13.89
C LEU A 288 0.87 -14.38 14.09
N PRO A 289 0.37 -14.68 15.30
CA PRO A 289 -0.44 -15.88 15.51
C PRO A 289 -1.77 -15.76 14.74
N LYS A 290 -1.99 -16.62 13.73
CA LYS A 290 -3.24 -16.62 12.92
C LYS A 290 -4.45 -16.83 13.85
N GLY A 291 -5.44 -15.93 13.80
CA GLY A 291 -6.73 -16.08 14.49
C GLY A 291 -6.82 -15.48 15.89
N ASP A 292 -5.81 -14.75 16.37
CA ASP A 292 -5.88 -14.03 17.66
C ASP A 292 -6.41 -12.59 17.46
N PRO A 293 -7.54 -12.18 18.05
CA PRO A 293 -8.07 -10.81 17.96
C PRO A 293 -7.10 -9.72 18.47
N GLY A 294 -6.24 -10.02 19.45
CA GLY A 294 -5.23 -9.08 19.98
C GLY A 294 -4.07 -8.83 19.00
N SER A 295 -3.97 -9.65 17.95
CA SER A 295 -2.91 -9.57 16.96
C SER A 295 -3.06 -8.39 16.00
N LEU A 296 -4.28 -7.87 15.79
CA LEU A 296 -4.53 -6.82 14.78
C LEU A 296 -3.89 -5.48 15.14
N GLN A 297 -4.02 -5.04 16.39
CA GLN A 297 -3.40 -3.79 16.82
C GLN A 297 -1.87 -3.91 16.82
N THR A 298 -1.35 -5.09 17.18
CA THR A 298 0.08 -5.38 17.16
C THR A 298 0.63 -5.42 15.73
N LEU A 299 -0.11 -6.04 14.80
CA LEU A 299 0.18 -6.06 13.38
C LEU A 299 0.19 -4.65 12.80
N LYS A 300 -0.85 -3.87 13.08
CA LYS A 300 -0.94 -2.47 12.65
C LYS A 300 0.29 -1.70 13.15
N LYS A 301 0.60 -1.78 14.44
CA LYS A 301 1.78 -1.13 15.02
C LYS A 301 3.07 -1.57 14.33
N TYR A 302 3.27 -2.87 14.12
CA TYR A 302 4.46 -3.40 13.46
C TYR A 302 4.59 -2.89 12.02
N ILE A 303 3.51 -2.94 11.24
CA ILE A 303 3.49 -2.42 9.87
C ILE A 303 3.86 -0.93 9.87
N HIS A 304 3.25 -0.12 10.72
CA HIS A 304 3.58 1.31 10.80
C HIS A 304 5.04 1.55 11.21
N ASP A 305 5.55 0.85 12.22
CA ASP A 305 6.90 1.09 12.75
C ASP A 305 8.02 0.64 11.79
N PHE A 306 7.80 -0.41 10.98
CA PHE A 306 8.91 -1.07 10.26
C PHE A 306 8.82 -1.06 8.74
N THR A 307 7.70 -0.65 8.15
CA THR A 307 7.54 -0.59 6.67
C THR A 307 7.69 0.81 6.08
N GLY A 308 7.90 1.82 6.94
CA GLY A 308 7.95 3.24 6.57
C GLY A 308 6.59 3.92 6.50
N LEU A 309 5.48 3.20 6.71
CA LEU A 309 4.12 3.76 6.70
C LEU A 309 3.81 4.63 7.93
N GLY A 310 4.41 4.38 9.08
CA GLY A 310 4.21 5.17 10.29
C GLY A 310 5.27 6.24 10.49
N ASP A 311 5.37 6.69 11.74
CA ASP A 311 6.48 7.50 12.22
C ASP A 311 7.81 6.76 12.04
N PHE A 312 8.90 7.48 11.81
CA PHE A 312 10.23 6.89 11.76
C PHE A 312 10.72 6.60 13.18
N LEU A 313 10.71 5.31 13.53
CA LEU A 313 11.10 4.83 14.85
C LEU A 313 12.60 4.52 14.92
N ILE A 314 13.33 5.27 15.74
CA ILE A 314 14.73 5.00 16.08
C ILE A 314 14.80 4.28 17.41
N GLN A 315 15.38 3.09 17.43
CA GLN A 315 15.54 2.28 18.63
C GLN A 315 17.01 2.09 19.00
N SER A 316 17.25 1.92 20.30
CA SER A 316 18.54 1.48 20.81
C SER A 316 18.80 0.03 20.41
N ARG A 317 20.05 -0.44 20.63
CA ARG A 317 20.39 -1.86 20.42
C ARG A 317 19.58 -2.81 21.33
N ALA A 318 19.02 -2.30 22.42
CA ALA A 318 18.17 -3.05 23.34
C ALA A 318 16.67 -3.01 22.96
N GLY A 319 16.31 -2.34 21.86
CA GLY A 319 14.93 -2.19 21.40
C GLY A 319 14.15 -1.03 22.07
N GLU A 320 14.81 -0.22 22.90
CA GLU A 320 14.19 0.94 23.53
C GLU A 320 13.98 2.06 22.51
N GLU A 321 12.79 2.68 22.52
CA GLU A 321 12.49 3.84 21.67
C GLU A 321 13.32 5.04 22.10
N LEU A 322 14.17 5.54 21.20
CA LEU A 322 14.98 6.73 21.40
C LEU A 322 14.31 7.96 20.79
N PHE A 323 13.80 7.81 19.57
CA PHE A 323 13.08 8.85 18.84
C PHE A 323 11.92 8.25 18.05
N ARG A 324 10.83 9.00 17.95
CA ARG A 324 9.71 8.73 17.07
C ARG A 324 9.43 10.00 16.26
N ILE A 325 9.89 9.97 15.01
CA ILE A 325 9.93 11.13 14.13
C ILE A 325 8.66 11.11 13.26
N LYS A 326 7.82 12.13 13.44
CA LYS A 326 6.52 12.23 12.76
C LYS A 326 6.58 12.91 11.41
N ASP A 327 7.57 13.79 11.22
CA ASP A 327 7.67 14.66 10.07
C ASP A 327 9.13 15.00 9.73
N ILE A 328 9.31 15.65 8.59
CA ILE A 328 10.64 15.98 8.07
C ILE A 328 11.38 17.02 8.93
N TYR A 329 10.68 17.85 9.70
CA TYR A 329 11.31 18.82 10.61
C TYR A 329 11.95 18.08 11.80
N GLN A 330 11.22 17.15 12.40
CA GLN A 330 11.75 16.29 13.47
C GLN A 330 12.91 15.42 12.98
N MET A 331 12.85 14.93 11.73
CA MET A 331 13.99 14.25 11.10
C MET A 331 15.22 15.16 11.06
N ASN A 332 15.06 16.42 10.66
CA ASN A 332 16.15 17.40 10.65
C ASN A 332 16.72 17.67 12.06
N GLU A 333 15.86 17.78 13.07
CA GLU A 333 16.28 17.95 14.47
C GLU A 333 17.18 16.80 14.95
N VAL A 334 16.80 15.55 14.63
CA VAL A 334 17.61 14.36 14.96
C VAL A 334 18.94 14.37 14.22
N LEU A 335 18.97 14.80 12.95
CA LEU A 335 20.22 14.92 12.20
C LEU A 335 21.13 16.02 12.76
N LEU A 336 20.57 17.14 13.23
CA LEU A 336 21.33 18.19 13.91
C LEU A 336 21.89 17.72 15.26
N GLU A 337 21.16 16.88 16.00
CA GLU A 337 21.69 16.22 17.20
C GLU A 337 22.84 15.28 16.84
N ALA A 338 22.66 14.47 15.80
CA ALA A 338 23.66 13.51 15.31
C ALA A 338 24.91 14.18 14.74
N GLU A 339 24.88 15.45 14.34
CA GLU A 339 26.05 16.19 13.84
C GLU A 339 27.00 16.65 14.96
N LYS A 340 26.51 16.75 16.20
CA LYS A 340 27.30 17.27 17.32
C LYS A 340 28.55 16.43 17.61
N GLY A 341 29.56 17.08 18.18
CA GLY A 341 30.81 16.43 18.62
C GLY A 341 30.72 15.73 19.98
N THR A 342 29.53 15.31 20.42
CA THR A 342 29.34 14.65 21.72
C THR A 342 29.39 13.13 21.58
N LYS A 343 29.70 12.42 22.67
CA LYS A 343 29.65 10.94 22.71
C LYS A 343 28.24 10.41 22.43
N HIS A 344 27.20 11.14 22.84
CA HIS A 344 25.81 10.77 22.53
C HIS A 344 25.54 10.81 21.02
N ALA A 345 26.01 11.85 20.34
CA ALA A 345 25.88 11.99 18.90
C ALA A 345 26.68 10.92 18.13
N GLU A 346 27.85 10.50 18.62
CA GLU A 346 28.59 9.35 18.08
C GLU A 346 27.74 8.07 18.09
N ILE A 347 27.12 7.76 19.23
CA ILE A 347 26.24 6.60 19.37
C ILE A 347 25.03 6.72 18.45
N LEU A 348 24.43 7.91 18.37
CA LEU A 348 23.30 8.15 17.47
C LEU A 348 23.69 7.91 16.01
N ARG A 349 24.86 8.38 15.57
CA ARG A 349 25.36 8.13 14.20
C ARG A 349 25.50 6.63 13.90
N GLU A 350 26.06 5.84 14.83
CA GLU A 350 26.15 4.38 14.65
C GLU A 350 24.76 3.71 14.52
N ILE A 351 23.75 4.24 15.21
CA ILE A 351 22.38 3.75 15.09
C ILE A 351 21.81 4.13 13.72
N LEU A 352 21.95 5.39 13.31
CA LEU A 352 21.49 5.88 12.00
C LEU A 352 22.13 5.12 10.84
N ASP A 353 23.41 4.75 10.94
CA ASP A 353 24.11 3.94 9.93
C ASP A 353 23.35 2.64 9.62
N LYS A 354 22.81 1.96 10.65
CA LYS A 354 22.04 0.71 10.46
C LYS A 354 20.73 0.92 9.72
N TYR A 355 20.08 2.07 9.92
CA TYR A 355 18.86 2.43 9.19
C TYR A 355 19.19 2.82 7.75
N ALA A 356 20.32 3.48 7.51
CA ALA A 356 20.79 3.83 6.18
C ALA A 356 21.15 2.59 5.34
N GLU A 357 21.84 1.60 5.93
CA GLU A 357 22.16 0.30 5.30
C GLU A 357 20.92 -0.47 4.83
N ARG A 358 19.76 -0.18 5.43
CA ARG A 358 18.47 -0.79 5.10
C ARG A 358 17.57 0.15 4.31
N ASP A 359 18.11 1.22 3.74
CA ASP A 359 17.37 2.23 2.97
C ASP A 359 16.19 2.89 3.72
N ALA A 360 16.12 2.78 5.06
CA ALA A 360 14.93 3.11 5.84
C ALA A 360 14.53 4.58 5.67
N PHE A 361 15.50 5.49 5.60
CA PHE A 361 15.25 6.92 5.36
C PHE A 361 14.54 7.14 4.02
N SER A 362 15.05 6.52 2.95
CA SER A 362 14.44 6.65 1.63
C SER A 362 13.01 6.10 1.65
N THR A 363 12.82 4.88 2.18
CA THR A 363 11.50 4.23 2.30
C THR A 363 10.50 5.10 3.04
N TRP A 364 10.87 5.68 4.18
CA TRP A 364 10.01 6.60 4.92
C TRP A 364 9.70 7.86 4.12
N LEU A 365 10.70 8.50 3.50
CA LEU A 365 10.48 9.68 2.67
C LEU A 365 9.53 9.42 1.50
N TYR A 366 9.61 8.26 0.86
CA TYR A 366 8.64 7.87 -0.17
C TYR A 366 7.21 7.75 0.35
N MET A 367 7.05 7.15 1.53
CA MET A 367 5.75 6.93 2.16
C MET A 367 5.09 8.22 2.64
N HIS A 368 5.88 9.26 2.91
CA HIS A 368 5.45 10.54 3.45
C HIS A 368 5.47 11.68 2.40
N GLY A 369 5.36 11.33 1.10
CA GLY A 369 5.18 12.33 0.03
C GLY A 369 6.46 13.02 -0.46
N PHE A 370 7.64 12.51 -0.10
CA PHE A 370 8.95 13.03 -0.51
C PHE A 370 9.66 12.11 -1.51
N ARG A 371 8.92 11.57 -2.49
CA ARG A 371 9.43 10.61 -3.51
C ARG A 371 10.79 11.00 -4.10
N LYS A 372 10.90 12.20 -4.69
CA LYS A 372 12.14 12.69 -5.33
C LYS A 372 13.32 12.80 -4.36
N LEU A 373 13.05 13.09 -3.09
CA LEU A 373 14.08 13.14 -2.06
C LEU A 373 14.53 11.72 -1.70
N GLY A 374 13.59 10.76 -1.62
CA GLY A 374 13.90 9.34 -1.48
C GLY A 374 14.75 8.80 -2.64
N ASP A 375 14.48 9.21 -3.88
CA ASP A 375 15.30 8.90 -5.06
C ASP A 375 16.74 9.42 -4.91
N VAL A 376 16.91 10.66 -4.42
CA VAL A 376 18.23 11.30 -4.25
C VAL A 376 19.05 10.64 -3.13
N ILE A 377 18.40 10.21 -2.05
CA ILE A 377 19.08 9.65 -0.87
C ILE A 377 19.50 8.19 -1.10
N ARG A 378 18.86 7.48 -2.03
CA ARG A 378 19.11 6.07 -2.28
C ARG A 378 20.06 5.85 -3.47
N PRO A 379 21.02 4.91 -3.40
CA PRO A 379 21.42 4.11 -2.23
C PRO A 379 22.34 4.91 -1.28
N GLN A 380 22.12 4.78 0.02
CA GLN A 380 22.94 5.48 1.01
C GLN A 380 24.11 4.60 1.46
N HIS A 381 25.31 4.90 0.95
CA HIS A 381 26.54 4.19 1.30
C HIS A 381 27.40 4.93 2.34
N ASN A 382 27.06 6.17 2.65
CA ASN A 382 27.80 6.97 3.61
C ASN A 382 27.54 6.49 5.05
N ARG A 383 28.51 6.77 5.93
CA ARG A 383 28.42 6.46 7.37
C ARG A 383 28.85 7.64 8.23
N GLY A 384 28.48 7.62 9.49
CA GLY A 384 28.91 8.62 10.47
C GLY A 384 28.53 10.03 10.06
N LEU A 385 29.47 10.98 10.14
CA LEU A 385 29.20 12.38 9.80
C LEU A 385 28.87 12.58 8.30
N GLN A 386 29.44 11.77 7.41
CA GLN A 386 29.12 11.86 5.98
C GLN A 386 27.67 11.47 5.70
N LEU A 387 27.15 10.44 6.41
CA LEU A 387 25.73 10.09 6.35
C LEU A 387 24.86 11.26 6.80
N VAL A 388 25.18 11.85 7.96
CA VAL A 388 24.42 12.97 8.52
C VAL A 388 24.38 14.15 7.56
N SER A 389 25.51 14.59 7.03
CA SER A 389 25.54 15.69 6.04
C SER A 389 24.78 15.33 4.76
N GLY A 390 24.95 14.10 4.26
CA GLY A 390 24.27 13.62 3.05
C GLY A 390 22.75 13.51 3.17
N LEU A 391 22.22 13.33 4.38
CA LEU A 391 20.78 13.36 4.66
C LEU A 391 20.29 14.78 4.94
N LYS A 392 21.04 15.55 5.73
CA LYS A 392 20.65 16.88 6.21
C LYS A 392 20.51 17.89 5.06
N GLU A 393 21.52 18.02 4.19
CA GLU A 393 21.48 19.05 3.15
C GLU A 393 20.29 18.90 2.18
N PRO A 394 19.94 17.70 1.70
CA PRO A 394 18.73 17.50 0.90
C PRO A 394 17.44 17.73 1.69
N ILE A 395 17.39 17.35 2.96
CA ILE A 395 16.22 17.54 3.85
C ILE A 395 15.96 19.03 4.11
N GLU A 396 16.97 19.81 4.50
CA GLU A 396 16.86 21.26 4.72
C GLU A 396 16.41 21.99 3.45
N ARG A 397 16.93 21.54 2.29
CA ARG A 397 16.48 22.05 1.00
C ARG A 397 15.01 21.77 0.75
N GLU A 398 14.51 20.56 1.03
CA GLU A 398 13.09 20.26 0.89
C GLU A 398 12.24 21.05 1.89
N ILE A 399 12.67 21.17 3.14
CA ILE A 399 12.01 22.00 4.16
C ILE A 399 11.81 23.43 3.67
N SER A 400 12.85 24.06 3.09
CA SER A 400 12.76 25.42 2.55
C SER A 400 11.71 25.59 1.43
N ARG A 401 11.28 24.49 0.80
CA ARG A 401 10.33 24.48 -0.32
C ARG A 401 8.91 24.11 0.09
N ILE A 402 8.70 23.55 1.28
CA ILE A 402 7.39 22.99 1.70
C ILE A 402 6.28 24.04 1.61
N HIS A 403 6.48 25.22 2.20
CA HIS A 403 5.49 26.31 2.15
C HIS A 403 5.28 26.85 0.73
N SER A 404 6.28 26.69 -0.14
CA SER A 404 6.29 27.13 -1.54
C SER A 404 5.77 26.10 -2.55
N THR A 405 5.28 24.95 -2.07
CA THR A 405 4.75 23.87 -2.91
C THR A 405 3.23 23.81 -2.81
N PRO A 406 2.47 24.40 -3.76
CA PRO A 406 1.01 24.40 -3.70
C PRO A 406 0.40 23.06 -4.16
N LEU A 407 -0.75 22.72 -3.58
CA LEU A 407 -1.69 21.81 -4.21
C LEU A 407 -2.44 22.60 -5.30
N VAL A 408 -2.50 22.05 -6.51
CA VAL A 408 -3.16 22.71 -7.64
C VAL A 408 -4.44 21.96 -8.00
N ILE A 409 -5.57 22.66 -7.95
CA ILE A 409 -6.89 22.12 -8.33
C ILE A 409 -7.50 23.09 -9.33
N GLU A 410 -7.68 22.65 -10.58
CA GLU A 410 -8.23 23.47 -11.68
C GLU A 410 -7.50 24.84 -11.83
N GLY A 411 -6.18 24.84 -11.71
CA GLY A 411 -5.35 26.05 -11.82
C GLY A 411 -5.35 26.95 -10.58
N LYS A 412 -6.23 26.70 -9.60
CA LYS A 412 -6.16 27.38 -8.29
C LYS A 412 -5.12 26.71 -7.41
N LYS A 413 -4.33 27.54 -6.72
CA LYS A 413 -3.21 27.11 -5.86
C LYS A 413 -3.59 27.19 -4.39
N VAL A 414 -3.33 26.11 -3.66
CA VAL A 414 -3.57 25.99 -2.22
C VAL A 414 -2.24 25.76 -1.51
N PHE A 415 -1.91 26.60 -0.55
CA PHE A 415 -0.63 26.55 0.16
C PHE A 415 -0.72 26.09 1.62
N ASN A 416 -1.91 26.21 2.23
CA ASN A 416 -2.17 25.95 3.65
C ASN A 416 -3.58 25.36 3.88
N LEU A 417 -3.88 24.97 5.12
CA LEU A 417 -5.13 24.31 5.48
C LEU A 417 -6.38 25.17 5.26
N TYR A 418 -6.32 26.49 5.50
CA TYR A 418 -7.45 27.39 5.24
C TYR A 418 -7.77 27.48 3.75
N GLY A 419 -6.74 27.58 2.90
CA GLY A 419 -6.91 27.52 1.45
C GLY A 419 -7.45 26.17 1.00
N LEU A 420 -7.07 25.07 1.66
CA LEU A 420 -7.61 23.74 1.36
C LEU A 420 -9.09 23.67 1.74
N LEU A 421 -9.47 24.17 2.92
CA LEU A 421 -10.85 24.20 3.38
C LEU A 421 -11.74 25.03 2.43
N ASP A 422 -11.30 26.24 2.08
CA ASP A 422 -12.02 27.10 1.13
C ASP A 422 -12.18 26.40 -0.23
N MET A 423 -11.12 25.74 -0.71
CA MET A 423 -11.17 24.97 -1.95
C MET A 423 -12.18 23.83 -1.87
N LEU A 424 -12.13 23.04 -0.80
CA LEU A 424 -13.02 21.92 -0.55
C LEU A 424 -14.47 22.36 -0.38
N GLN A 425 -14.76 23.60 0.03
CA GLN A 425 -16.13 24.11 0.14
C GLN A 425 -16.66 24.64 -1.20
N ASN A 426 -15.79 25.21 -2.04
CA ASN A 426 -16.22 25.94 -3.24
C ASN A 426 -16.08 25.17 -4.56
N VAL A 427 -15.24 24.13 -4.63
CA VAL A 427 -15.03 23.35 -5.87
C VAL A 427 -16.10 22.27 -6.07
N GLU A 428 -16.38 21.95 -7.34
CA GLU A 428 -17.31 20.89 -7.71
C GLU A 428 -16.82 19.50 -7.23
N PRO A 429 -17.71 18.64 -6.70
CA PRO A 429 -17.31 17.35 -6.15
C PRO A 429 -16.53 16.44 -7.10
N GLN A 430 -16.82 16.47 -8.40
CA GLN A 430 -16.15 15.65 -9.41
C GLN A 430 -14.65 15.96 -9.51
N LYS A 431 -14.26 17.22 -9.27
CA LYS A 431 -12.86 17.66 -9.29
C LYS A 431 -12.11 17.21 -8.03
N ILE A 432 -12.82 17.08 -6.90
CA ILE A 432 -12.29 16.56 -5.65
C ILE A 432 -12.13 15.04 -5.71
N GLN A 433 -13.12 14.35 -6.29
CA GLN A 433 -13.18 12.89 -6.39
C GLN A 433 -11.87 12.30 -6.93
N LYS A 434 -11.43 12.77 -8.11
CA LYS A 434 -10.22 12.26 -8.76
C LYS A 434 -8.95 12.40 -7.90
N LEU A 435 -8.85 13.46 -7.11
CA LEU A 435 -7.69 13.70 -6.24
C LEU A 435 -7.76 12.83 -4.98
N ALA A 436 -8.94 12.64 -4.41
CA ALA A 436 -9.17 11.76 -3.28
C ALA A 436 -8.92 10.28 -3.63
N ASP A 437 -9.39 9.84 -4.80
CA ASP A 437 -9.22 8.46 -5.30
C ASP A 437 -7.75 8.05 -5.51
N ASN A 438 -6.84 9.03 -5.56
CA ASN A 438 -5.39 8.84 -5.76
C ASN A 438 -4.56 9.33 -4.55
N ASP A 439 -5.16 9.46 -3.37
CA ASP A 439 -4.52 9.89 -2.12
C ASP A 439 -3.74 11.22 -2.21
N VAL A 440 -4.12 12.11 -3.14
CA VAL A 440 -3.37 13.34 -3.43
C VAL A 440 -3.42 14.31 -2.25
N PHE A 441 -4.56 14.39 -1.56
CA PHE A 441 -4.75 15.28 -0.41
C PHE A 441 -3.85 14.86 0.76
N SER A 442 -3.94 13.60 1.16
CA SER A 442 -3.16 13.06 2.28
C SER A 442 -1.65 13.13 1.99
N THR A 443 -1.23 12.80 0.77
CA THR A 443 0.17 12.94 0.34
C THR A 443 0.67 14.39 0.42
N TRP A 444 -0.19 15.35 0.03
CA TRP A 444 0.14 16.77 0.16
C TRP A 444 0.23 17.20 1.62
N LEU A 445 -0.65 16.68 2.47
CA LEU A 445 -0.68 16.96 3.91
C LEU A 445 0.54 16.41 4.66
N ASP A 446 0.99 15.18 4.36
CA ASP A 446 2.26 14.64 4.88
C ASP A 446 3.42 15.57 4.55
N ARG A 447 3.48 16.01 3.28
CA ARG A 447 4.53 16.94 2.82
C ARG A 447 4.45 18.29 3.53
N LYS A 448 3.27 18.71 3.97
CA LYS A 448 3.05 19.93 4.76
C LYS A 448 3.27 19.73 6.26
N ALA A 449 3.74 18.55 6.68
CA ALA A 449 3.91 18.14 8.07
C ALA A 449 2.59 18.18 8.87
N PHE A 450 1.51 17.67 8.26
CA PHE A 450 0.23 17.39 8.93
C PHE A 450 -0.09 15.88 8.92
N PRO A 451 0.79 15.02 9.48
CA PRO A 451 0.67 13.57 9.33
C PRO A 451 -0.60 13.02 10.00
N GLU A 452 -1.03 13.55 11.15
CA GLU A 452 -2.24 13.03 11.81
C GLU A 452 -3.52 13.34 11.02
N LEU A 453 -3.62 14.54 10.42
CA LEU A 453 -4.71 14.87 9.51
C LEU A 453 -4.63 14.00 8.25
N ALA A 454 -3.44 13.81 7.67
CA ALA A 454 -3.26 12.95 6.50
C ALA A 454 -3.73 11.51 6.79
N GLU A 455 -3.37 10.94 7.94
CA GLU A 455 -3.83 9.61 8.35
C GLU A 455 -5.34 9.57 8.63
N GLU A 456 -5.96 10.62 9.19
CA GLU A 456 -7.44 10.65 9.35
C GLU A 456 -8.16 10.73 7.99
N LEU A 457 -7.53 11.32 6.96
CA LEU A 457 -8.05 11.29 5.59
C LEU A 457 -7.83 9.93 4.89
N ARG A 458 -7.10 8.99 5.50
CA ARG A 458 -6.77 7.67 4.93
C ARG A 458 -7.48 6.53 5.68
N PRO A 459 -8.30 5.71 5.01
CA PRO A 459 -8.97 5.95 3.73
C PRO A 459 -10.25 6.76 3.93
N ILE A 460 -10.41 7.87 3.20
CA ILE A 460 -11.72 8.50 3.07
C ILE A 460 -12.47 7.86 1.90
N HIS A 461 -13.51 7.13 2.25
CA HIS A 461 -14.44 6.52 1.31
C HIS A 461 -15.61 7.45 0.96
N GLY A 462 -16.27 7.17 -0.16
CA GLY A 462 -17.48 7.82 -0.58
C GLY A 462 -17.33 8.60 -1.88
N SER A 463 -18.41 9.28 -2.27
CA SER A 463 -18.44 9.99 -3.54
C SER A 463 -19.22 11.29 -3.50
N GLY A 464 -18.90 12.15 -4.48
CA GLY A 464 -19.63 13.38 -4.74
C GLY A 464 -19.69 14.31 -3.52
N LEU A 465 -20.87 14.87 -3.24
CA LEU A 465 -21.04 15.88 -2.20
C LEU A 465 -20.75 15.33 -0.80
N LYS A 466 -21.03 14.05 -0.53
CA LYS A 466 -20.76 13.42 0.77
C LYS A 466 -19.26 13.39 1.05
N LEU A 467 -18.47 12.92 0.08
CA LEU A 467 -17.02 12.91 0.14
C LEU A 467 -16.45 14.32 0.36
N LYS A 468 -16.89 15.28 -0.46
CA LYS A 468 -16.49 16.69 -0.36
C LYS A 468 -16.74 17.24 1.05
N ASN A 469 -17.94 17.01 1.60
CA ASN A 469 -18.31 17.50 2.92
C ASN A 469 -17.50 16.82 4.03
N ALA A 470 -17.28 15.50 3.94
CA ALA A 470 -16.46 14.76 4.91
C ALA A 470 -15.02 15.32 4.94
N LEU A 471 -14.40 15.49 3.76
CA LEU A 471 -13.07 16.10 3.65
C LEU A 471 -13.03 17.51 4.27
N ALA A 472 -13.99 18.37 3.95
CA ALA A 472 -14.04 19.73 4.47
C ALA A 472 -14.20 19.75 6.01
N GLN A 473 -15.10 18.92 6.55
CA GLN A 473 -15.34 18.81 7.99
C GLN A 473 -14.10 18.30 8.74
N THR A 474 -13.40 17.31 8.19
CA THR A 474 -12.17 16.80 8.80
C THR A 474 -11.06 17.86 8.78
N VAL A 475 -10.87 18.57 7.67
CA VAL A 475 -9.89 19.67 7.61
C VAL A 475 -10.25 20.79 8.59
N GLU A 476 -11.52 21.18 8.69
CA GLU A 476 -11.99 22.20 9.64
C GLU A 476 -11.77 21.77 11.10
N LYS A 477 -12.07 20.52 11.44
CA LYS A 477 -11.78 19.94 12.76
C LYS A 477 -10.30 20.08 13.09
N TRP A 478 -9.40 19.71 12.18
CA TRP A 478 -7.96 19.72 12.42
C TRP A 478 -7.34 21.13 12.45
N ILE A 479 -7.90 22.09 11.71
CA ILE A 479 -7.50 23.51 11.82
C ILE A 479 -7.62 24.01 13.27
N ASN A 480 -8.62 23.52 14.03
CA ASN A 480 -8.82 23.89 15.43
C ASN A 480 -7.89 23.14 16.41
N ILE A 481 -7.32 22.00 15.98
CA ILE A 481 -6.42 21.16 16.79
C ILE A 481 -4.96 21.60 16.61
N TYR A 482 -4.56 21.92 15.38
CA TYR A 482 -3.20 22.34 15.09
C TYR A 482 -2.90 23.71 15.73
N PRO A 483 -1.76 23.86 16.42
CA PRO A 483 -1.39 25.12 17.05
C PRO A 483 -1.37 26.28 16.05
N VAL A 484 -1.69 27.48 16.53
CA VAL A 484 -1.69 28.74 15.76
C VAL A 484 -0.32 29.01 15.07
N SER A 485 0.78 28.44 15.59
CA SER A 485 2.11 28.50 14.97
C SER A 485 2.24 27.65 13.69
N TYR A 486 1.53 26.52 13.57
CA TYR A 486 1.50 25.70 12.35
C TYR A 486 0.68 26.35 11.23
N THR A 487 -0.32 27.14 11.59
CA THR A 487 -1.22 27.82 10.65
C THR A 487 -0.70 29.18 10.18
N HIS A 488 0.36 29.72 10.81
CA HIS A 488 0.94 31.03 10.52
C HIS A 488 2.41 31.02 10.08
N LEU A 489 3.02 29.86 9.81
CA LEU A 489 4.22 29.81 8.96
C LEU A 489 3.76 30.16 7.53
N THR A 490 3.74 31.48 7.32
CA THR A 490 2.95 32.28 6.38
C THR A 490 3.58 32.34 5.01
#